data_AF-A0A5B7HDJ1-F1
#
_entry.id   AF-A0A5B7HDJ1-F1
#
_cell.length_a   1.000
_cell.length_b   1.000
_cell.length_c   1.000
_cell.angle_alpha   90.00
_cell.angle_beta   90.00
_cell.angle_gamma   90.00
#
_symmetry.space_group_name_H-M   'P 1'
#
loop_
_entity.id
_entity.type
_entity.pdbx_description
1 polymer ?
#
loop_
_entity_poly.entity_id
_entity_poly.type
_entity_poly.pdbx_seq_one_letter_code
_entity_poly.pdbx_strand_id
1 'polypeptide(L)' 'MTESKHTPSCENQQYIQTPVELRKLTEDIMDKDFSGFRDERGIMRRLINIERELGYMKEVMTD' A
#
# COMPACT_ATOMS: atom_id res chain seq x y z
N MET A 1 23.83 -1.54 19.84
CA MET A 1 22.69 -0.99 19.09
C MET A 1 22.70 -1.68 17.74
N THR A 2 21.96 -2.79 17.63
CA THR A 2 21.96 -3.64 16.43
C THR A 2 20.52 -3.71 15.96
N GLU A 3 20.28 -3.25 14.73
CA GLU A 3 18.96 -3.21 14.09
C GLU A 3 18.37 -4.63 13.99
N SER A 4 17.16 -4.82 14.53
CA SER A 4 16.37 -6.01 14.25
C SER A 4 15.57 -5.78 12.97
N LYS A 5 16.10 -6.26 11.84
CA LYS A 5 15.32 -6.46 10.60
C LYS A 5 14.46 -7.70 10.79
N HIS A 6 13.32 -7.56 11.46
CA HIS A 6 12.37 -8.65 11.58
C HIS A 6 11.58 -8.79 10.25
N THR A 7 12.25 -9.32 9.23
CA THR A 7 11.56 -10.10 8.21
C THR A 7 11.16 -11.41 8.87
N PRO A 8 9.88 -11.82 8.88
CA PRO A 8 9.50 -13.13 9.37
C PRO A 8 10.26 -14.18 8.54
N SER A 9 11.04 -15.07 9.18
CA SER A 9 11.73 -16.13 8.45
C SER A 9 10.69 -17.10 7.90
N CYS A 10 10.77 -17.30 6.60
CA CYS A 10 9.98 -18.21 5.77
C CYS A 10 10.33 -19.69 6.08
N GLU A 11 10.68 -20.05 7.31
CA GLU A 11 11.30 -21.36 7.58
C GLU A 11 10.30 -22.52 7.62
N ASN A 12 8.99 -22.26 7.76
CA ASN A 12 7.98 -23.32 7.91
C ASN A 12 6.69 -23.11 7.09
N GLN A 13 6.65 -22.14 6.18
CA GLN A 13 5.49 -21.95 5.32
C GLN A 13 5.65 -22.83 4.07
N GLN A 14 4.92 -23.95 4.03
CA GLN A 14 4.70 -24.65 2.76
C GLN A 14 3.84 -23.74 1.89
N TYR A 15 4.49 -22.96 1.03
CA TYR A 15 3.80 -22.19 0.00
C TYR A 15 3.11 -23.18 -0.93
N ILE A 16 1.80 -23.33 -0.76
CA ILE A 16 0.96 -23.98 -1.76
C ILE A 16 1.01 -23.07 -2.96
N GLN A 17 1.63 -23.52 -4.05
CA GLN A 17 1.66 -22.79 -5.30
C GLN A 17 0.21 -22.65 -5.78
N THR A 18 -0.36 -21.45 -5.61
CA THR A 18 -1.69 -21.15 -6.10
C THR A 18 -1.68 -21.33 -7.62
N PRO A 19 -2.53 -22.21 -8.17
CA PRO A 19 -2.68 -22.37 -9.61
C PRO A 19 -2.83 -21.01 -10.30
N VAL A 20 -2.20 -20.84 -11.46
CA VAL A 20 -2.15 -19.57 -12.21
C VAL A 20 -3.56 -19.01 -12.47
N GLU A 21 -4.53 -19.88 -12.70
CA GLU A 21 -5.93 -19.50 -12.93
C GLU A 21 -6.61 -18.94 -11.67
N LEU A 22 -6.28 -19.46 -10.49
CA LEU A 22 -6.80 -18.95 -9.22
C LEU A 22 -6.15 -17.61 -8.85
N ARG A 23 -4.90 -17.38 -9.25
CA ARG A 23 -4.26 -16.06 -9.13
C ARG A 23 -4.97 -15.02 -9.99
N LYS A 24 -5.22 -15.35 -11.27
CA LYS A 24 -5.99 -14.49 -12.17
C LYS A 24 -7.40 -14.22 -11.65
N LEU A 25 -8.10 -15.25 -11.17
CA LEU A 25 -9.41 -15.10 -10.56
C LEU A 25 -9.37 -14.14 -9.36
N THR A 26 -8.33 -14.22 -8.53
CA THR A 26 -8.16 -13.31 -7.38
C THR A 26 -7.89 -11.88 -7.84
N GLU A 27 -7.04 -11.68 -8.85
CA GLU A 27 -6.77 -10.36 -9.44
C GLU A 27 -8.02 -9.77 -10.11
N ASP A 28 -8.76 -10.57 -10.88
CA ASP A 28 -9.97 -10.16 -11.58
C ASP A 28 -11.11 -9.82 -10.60
N ILE A 29 -11.29 -10.60 -9.53
CA ILE A 29 -12.25 -10.31 -8.46
C ILE A 29 -11.82 -9.04 -7.70
N MET A 30 -10.53 -8.91 -7.39
CA MET A 30 -10.01 -7.76 -6.67
C MET A 30 -10.14 -6.47 -7.49
N ASP A 31 -9.84 -6.52 -8.79
CA ASP A 31 -10.01 -5.36 -9.68
C ASP A 31 -11.48 -5.04 -9.91
N LYS A 32 -12.36 -6.04 -10.02
CA LYS A 32 -13.79 -5.81 -10.24
C LYS A 32 -14.48 -5.26 -9.00
N ASP A 33 -14.32 -5.93 -7.87
CA ASP A 33 -15.05 -5.62 -6.63
C ASP A 33 -14.45 -4.44 -5.87
N PHE A 34 -13.15 -4.13 -6.11
CA PHE A 34 -12.46 -3.02 -5.45
C PHE A 34 -11.95 -1.93 -6.40
N SER A 35 -12.42 -1.91 -7.65
CA SER A 35 -12.12 -0.85 -8.63
C SER A 35 -12.35 0.57 -8.07
N GLY A 36 -13.45 0.78 -7.34
CA GLY A 36 -13.77 2.07 -6.71
C GLY A 36 -12.80 2.48 -5.59
N PHE A 37 -12.22 1.51 -4.88
CA PHE A 37 -11.27 1.77 -3.80
C PHE A 37 -9.86 2.11 -4.30
N ARG A 38 -9.51 1.76 -5.54
CA ARG A 38 -8.23 2.16 -6.15
C ARG A 38 -8.16 3.66 -6.35
N ASP A 39 -9.25 4.26 -6.81
CA ASP A 39 -9.39 5.71 -6.90
C ASP A 39 -9.44 6.36 -5.53
N GLU A 40 -10.18 5.78 -4.58
CA GLU A 40 -10.28 6.30 -3.21
C GLU A 40 -8.92 6.30 -2.49
N ARG A 41 -8.11 5.25 -2.66
CA ARG A 41 -6.72 5.19 -2.18
C ARG A 41 -5.81 6.19 -2.88
N GLY A 42 -6.03 6.44 -4.17
CA GLY A 42 -5.34 7.49 -4.92
C GLY A 42 -5.69 8.90 -4.43
N ILE A 43 -6.97 9.12 -4.13
CA ILE A 43 -7.51 10.37 -3.58
C ILE A 43 -6.95 10.62 -2.18
N MET A 44 -6.99 9.63 -1.29
CA MET A 44 -6.40 9.74 0.06
C MET A 44 -4.89 10.06 0.00
N ARG A 45 -4.13 9.40 -0.88
CA ARG A 45 -2.71 9.72 -1.09
C ARG A 45 -2.51 11.16 -1.56
N ARG A 46 -3.32 11.64 -2.50
CA ARG A 46 -3.26 13.03 -2.96
C ARG A 46 -3.57 14.01 -1.83
N LEU A 47 -4.59 13.73 -1.02
CA LEU A 47 -4.99 14.59 0.09
C LEU A 47 -3.87 14.73 1.13
N ILE A 48 -3.25 13.61 1.52
CA ILE A 48 -2.12 13.58 2.47
C ILE A 48 -0.92 14.37 1.94
N ASN A 49 -0.64 14.29 0.64
CA ASN A 49 0.45 15.06 0.04
C ASN A 49 0.16 16.57 0.06
N ILE A 50 -1.08 16.98 -0.23
CA ILE A 50 -1.48 18.39 -0.20
C ILE A 50 -1.39 18.96 1.22
N GLU A 51 -1.86 18.23 2.24
CA GLU A 51 -1.74 18.67 3.64
C GLU A 51 -0.28 18.85 4.06
N ARG A 52 0.59 17.93 3.66
CA ARG A 52 2.03 18.02 3.93
C ARG A 52 2.65 19.26 3.28
N GLU A 53 2.33 19.53 2.01
CA GLU A 53 2.86 20.69 1.29
C GLU A 53 2.36 22.01 1.87
N LEU A 54 1.09 22.07 2.26
CA LEU A 54 0.54 23.22 3.00
C LEU A 54 1.24 23.44 4.34
N GLY A 55 1.59 22.36 5.05
CA GLY A 55 2.38 22.44 6.28
C GLY A 55 3.74 23.07 6.06
N TYR A 56 4.48 22.62 5.04
CA TYR A 56 5.78 23.20 4.70
C TYR A 56 5.68 24.66 4.26
N MET A 57 4.69 25.02 3.44
CA MET A 57 4.48 26.41 3.04
C MET A 57 4.17 27.31 4.23
N LYS A 58 3.36 26.82 5.17
CA LYS A 58 3.06 27.56 6.40
C LYS A 58 4.32 27.79 7.22
N GLU A 59 5.11 26.74 7.45
CA GLU A 59 6.39 26.82 8.19
C GLU A 59 7.33 27.85 7.56
N VAL A 60 7.56 27.76 6.24
CA VAL A 60 8.40 28.71 5.48
C VAL A 60 7.87 30.15 5.50
N MET A 61 6.55 30.34 5.58
CA MET A 61 5.94 31.69 5.67
C MET A 61 5.95 32.26 7.09
N THR A 62 6.13 31.43 8.11
CA THR A 62 6.14 31.86 9.52
C THR A 62 7.54 32.03 10.12
N ASP A 63 8.60 31.71 9.37
CA ASP A 63 10.00 32.08 9.65
C ASP A 63 10.36 33.44 9.04
#